data_AF-A0A8T4QEY0-F1
#
_entry.id   AF-A0A8T4QEY0-F1
#
_cell.length_a   1.000
_cell.length_b   1.000
_cell.length_c   1.000
_cell.angle_alpha   90.00
_cell.angle_beta   90.00
_cell.angle_gamma   90.00
#
_symmetry.space_group_name_H-M   'P 1'
#
loop_
_entity.id
_entity.type
_entity.pdbx_description
1 polymer ?
#
loop_
_entity_poly.entity_id
_entity_poly.type
_entity_poly.pdbx_seq_one_letter_code
_entity_poly.pdbx_strand_id
1 'polypeptide(L)'
;MRGKLFLFLVLLILTSFVVSAEHVVINSKDWKDVYSGTLYSVLNNFKVNYLVSETDGVSLVNMKVVDKNEKVLLLSSDSDPLIYGYNNFLNSAGIETEEVSFSRLDSLNLKLAERLVEEKQISTFIVVDSSLGYYSLTLPYYAIQKNAYVLFAEEDNFEEIVEFLEKNALEIIVFGRVDREVKDALKDFNAEFINTGDVYADGIEIAKKSLEEFGNNKQVVLTTGEFIELGLFNSEFPVLLAGTGNLPAVVFDFLKSEDIRSVVVIGSELANSAMRIRETTGANVFIKYGKGINGQLLALDFFPVPSFDPKVRINEVRYNTITKELEVVYENFGDVFSFVQGISHDLLVGEKSLGAVGDEEAFYLDANEIITQTYDIDLLNFVNEEIYAKSNVLLGSSFGSLTKLLTAENLVEIVAFGDDSQIGIESVIFNKRSKRFEVVIKNLGENEVYADVEINNLIIAGEKEIVSGDQSKISRKGTHTFFVKALLEEEDYQENPTIHVKVRYGSRADALIKSLEEEFDLVVKSSNLKWVLVLIVLVILFLLMKKIKEKKRRRVR
;
A
#
# COMPACT_ATOMS: atom_id res chain seq x y z
N MET A 1 45.09 31.82 43.81
CA MET A 1 44.50 30.53 43.35
C MET A 1 43.09 30.65 42.77
N ARG A 2 42.19 31.52 43.28
CA ARG A 2 40.80 31.64 42.78
C ARG A 2 40.64 31.99 41.28
N GLY A 3 41.51 32.83 40.71
CA GLY A 3 41.45 33.17 39.28
C GLY A 3 41.88 32.05 38.33
N LYS A 4 42.77 31.14 38.75
CA LYS A 4 43.21 29.99 37.93
C LYS A 4 42.17 28.87 37.89
N LEU A 5 41.39 28.71 38.96
CA LEU A 5 40.30 27.72 39.02
C LEU A 5 39.12 28.13 38.12
N PHE A 6 38.78 29.42 38.08
CA PHE A 6 37.73 29.94 37.19
C PHE A 6 38.11 29.83 35.72
N LEU A 7 39.38 30.14 35.38
CA LEU A 7 39.89 29.96 34.01
C LEU A 7 39.86 28.49 33.59
N PHE A 8 40.20 27.56 34.49
CA PHE A 8 40.15 26.12 34.22
C PHE A 8 38.71 25.61 34.05
N LEU A 9 37.76 26.14 34.82
CA LEU A 9 36.34 25.78 34.69
C LEU A 9 35.74 26.31 33.38
N VAL A 10 36.07 27.54 32.99
CA VAL A 10 35.66 28.12 31.70
C VAL A 10 36.32 27.38 30.54
N LEU A 11 37.59 26.96 30.68
CA LEU A 11 38.27 26.15 29.67
C LEU A 11 37.64 24.75 29.54
N LEU A 12 37.22 24.13 30.66
CA LEU A 12 36.55 22.83 30.65
C LEU A 12 35.16 22.87 30.00
N ILE A 13 34.42 23.97 30.22
CA ILE A 13 33.12 24.23 29.58
C ILE A 13 33.30 24.55 28.08
N LEU A 14 34.44 25.10 27.67
CA LEU A 14 34.78 25.36 26.27
C LEU A 14 35.35 24.14 25.52
N THR A 15 35.76 23.07 26.22
CA THR A 15 36.30 21.85 25.57
C THR A 15 35.24 20.78 25.28
N SER A 16 33.96 21.05 25.52
CA SER A 16 32.85 20.15 25.18
C SER A 16 32.28 20.43 23.79
N PHE A 17 33.09 20.86 22.82
CA PHE A 17 32.71 20.69 21.42
C PHE A 17 32.89 19.22 21.10
N VAL A 18 31.88 18.42 21.43
CA VAL A 18 31.68 17.12 20.80
C VAL A 18 31.59 17.42 19.32
N VAL A 19 32.66 17.07 18.59
CA VAL A 19 32.71 17.21 17.14
C VAL A 19 31.78 16.14 16.59
N SER A 20 30.50 16.48 16.53
CA SER A 20 29.42 15.73 15.91
C SER A 20 29.72 15.54 14.42
N ALA A 21 29.25 14.44 13.84
CA ALA A 21 29.24 14.28 12.39
C ALA A 21 28.59 15.50 11.72
N GLU A 22 29.11 15.92 10.57
CA GLU A 22 28.57 17.05 9.81
C GLU A 22 27.86 16.58 8.54
N HIS A 23 28.12 15.34 8.13
CA HIS A 23 27.69 14.75 6.88
C HIS A 23 27.42 13.26 7.04
N VAL A 24 26.25 12.78 6.60
CA VAL A 24 25.90 11.36 6.54
C VAL A 24 25.95 10.85 5.11
N VAL A 25 26.60 9.71 4.90
CA VAL A 25 26.58 9.01 3.61
C VAL A 25 25.95 7.64 3.78
N ILE A 26 24.96 7.31 2.96
CA ILE A 26 24.19 6.06 3.06
C ILE A 26 24.58 5.13 1.92
N ASN A 27 25.13 3.96 2.27
CA ASN A 27 25.55 2.91 1.36
C ASN A 27 24.69 1.65 1.58
N SER A 28 23.48 1.66 1.03
CA SER A 28 22.54 0.53 1.06
C SER A 28 21.77 0.45 -0.24
N LYS A 29 21.36 -0.77 -0.61
CA LYS A 29 20.36 -1.00 -1.67
C LYS A 29 18.93 -1.08 -1.16
N ASP A 30 18.72 -1.09 0.16
CA ASP A 30 17.39 -1.07 0.75
C ASP A 30 16.90 0.37 0.91
N TRP A 31 15.71 0.65 0.38
CA TRP A 31 15.09 1.96 0.48
C TRP A 31 14.74 2.34 1.93
N LYS A 32 14.48 1.36 2.80
CA LYS A 32 14.21 1.57 4.23
C LYS A 32 15.40 2.26 4.89
N ASP A 33 16.61 1.83 4.54
CA ASP A 33 17.85 2.40 5.08
C ASP A 33 18.10 3.81 4.56
N VAL A 34 17.85 4.02 3.26
CA VAL A 34 17.98 5.34 2.63
C VAL A 34 16.98 6.32 3.24
N TYR A 35 15.72 5.92 3.41
CA TYR A 35 14.69 6.71 4.06
C TYR A 35 15.10 7.06 5.51
N SER A 36 15.43 6.04 6.29
CA SER A 36 15.76 6.16 7.73
C SER A 36 16.98 7.04 7.94
N GLY A 37 18.06 6.78 7.20
CA GLY A 37 19.29 7.58 7.27
C GLY A 37 19.07 9.02 6.80
N THR A 38 18.25 9.25 5.78
CA THR A 38 17.92 10.60 5.30
C THR A 38 17.14 11.38 6.36
N LEU A 39 16.07 10.79 6.91
CA LEU A 39 15.28 11.42 7.97
C LEU A 39 16.13 11.72 9.22
N TYR A 40 16.92 10.74 9.67
CA TYR A 40 17.86 10.89 10.79
C TYR A 40 18.82 12.06 10.58
N SER A 41 19.36 12.20 9.37
CA SER A 41 20.31 13.25 9.03
C SER A 41 19.65 14.62 9.11
N VAL A 42 18.44 14.76 8.57
CA VAL A 42 17.71 16.04 8.57
C VAL A 42 17.30 16.44 9.99
N LEU A 43 16.81 15.51 10.81
CA LEU A 43 16.49 15.75 12.23
C LEU A 43 17.72 16.21 13.04
N ASN A 44 18.90 15.75 12.66
CA ASN A 44 20.17 16.18 13.25
C ASN A 44 20.77 17.46 12.63
N ASN A 45 20.17 17.99 11.56
CA ASN A 45 20.72 19.06 10.72
C ASN A 45 22.07 18.71 10.07
N PHE A 46 22.27 17.44 9.73
CA PHE A 46 23.43 16.98 8.98
C PHE A 46 23.18 17.07 7.47
N LYS A 47 24.25 17.31 6.70
CA LYS A 47 24.19 17.08 5.25
C LYS A 47 24.02 15.58 5.00
N VAL A 48 23.32 15.22 3.93
CA VAL A 48 23.14 13.81 3.59
C VAL A 48 23.26 13.56 2.10
N ASN A 49 23.90 12.45 1.76
CA ASN A 49 23.89 11.86 0.43
C ASN A 49 23.66 10.35 0.55
N TYR A 50 22.87 9.79 -0.34
CA TYR A 50 22.75 8.34 -0.52
C TYR A 50 23.30 7.95 -1.88
N LEU A 51 23.81 6.73 -1.96
CA LEU A 51 24.31 6.20 -3.22
C LEU A 51 23.15 5.60 -4.02
N VAL A 52 22.97 6.03 -5.27
CA VAL A 52 21.97 5.44 -6.20
C VAL A 52 22.66 4.46 -7.18
N SER A 53 23.92 4.74 -7.53
CA SER A 53 24.77 3.87 -8.35
C SER A 53 26.22 3.86 -7.87
N GLU A 54 27.01 2.89 -8.33
CA GLU A 54 28.46 2.85 -8.07
C GLU A 54 29.17 4.12 -8.57
N THR A 55 28.71 4.66 -9.71
CA THR A 55 29.23 5.91 -10.29
C THR A 55 28.96 7.13 -9.43
N ASP A 56 27.86 7.14 -8.68
CA ASP A 56 27.54 8.24 -7.76
C ASP A 56 28.51 8.27 -6.59
N GLY A 57 28.87 7.10 -6.05
CA GLY A 57 29.84 7.00 -4.96
C GLY A 57 31.22 7.56 -5.33
N VAL A 58 31.64 7.39 -6.58
CA VAL A 58 32.87 8.01 -7.11
C VAL A 58 32.68 9.51 -7.33
N SER A 59 31.50 9.91 -7.82
CA SER A 59 31.18 11.31 -8.11
C SER A 59 31.09 12.17 -6.85
N LEU A 60 30.58 11.64 -5.74
CA LEU A 60 30.53 12.35 -4.45
C LEU A 60 31.92 12.85 -4.02
N VAL A 61 32.94 12.01 -4.20
CA VAL A 61 34.33 12.34 -3.88
C VAL A 61 34.93 13.29 -4.93
N ASN A 62 34.78 12.96 -6.22
CA ASN A 62 35.43 13.71 -7.30
C ASN A 62 34.84 15.11 -7.50
N MET A 63 33.53 15.27 -7.29
CA MET A 63 32.84 16.55 -7.37
C MET A 63 32.93 17.34 -6.06
N LYS A 64 33.61 16.82 -5.03
CA LYS A 64 33.73 17.43 -3.70
C LYS A 64 32.37 17.77 -3.09
N VAL A 65 31.42 16.85 -3.22
CA VAL A 65 30.13 16.96 -2.54
C VAL A 65 30.32 16.76 -1.04
N VAL A 66 31.23 15.84 -0.68
CA VAL A 66 31.72 15.62 0.68
C VAL A 66 33.03 16.38 0.85
N ASP A 67 33.09 17.31 1.81
CA ASP A 67 34.34 18.01 2.12
C ASP A 67 35.28 17.08 2.89
N LYS A 68 36.59 17.13 2.60
CA LYS A 68 37.59 16.33 3.33
C LYS A 68 37.77 16.77 4.78
N ASN A 69 37.32 17.98 5.12
CA ASN A 69 37.38 18.50 6.47
C ASN A 69 36.13 18.18 7.30
N GLU A 70 35.07 17.68 6.66
CA GLU A 70 33.84 17.25 7.34
C GLU A 70 34.06 15.86 7.93
N LYS A 71 33.55 15.62 9.14
CA LYS A 71 33.42 14.27 9.67
C LYS A 71 32.21 13.59 9.04
N VAL A 72 32.47 12.46 8.39
CA VAL A 72 31.43 11.69 7.70
C VAL A 72 30.95 10.54 8.57
N LEU A 73 29.65 10.45 8.82
CA LEU A 73 29.01 9.25 9.32
C LEU A 73 28.62 8.38 8.12
N LEU A 74 29.30 7.26 7.93
CA LEU A 74 28.98 6.29 6.88
C LEU A 74 28.03 5.24 7.44
N LEU A 75 26.79 5.22 6.95
CA LEU A 75 25.83 4.15 7.23
C LEU A 75 25.98 3.10 6.13
N SER A 76 26.49 1.90 6.47
CA SER A 76 26.75 0.86 5.47
C SER A 76 26.08 -0.46 5.84
N SER A 77 25.29 -1.01 4.91
CA SER A 77 24.73 -2.35 5.05
C SER A 77 25.84 -3.39 4.85
N ASP A 78 25.97 -4.33 5.79
CA ASP A 78 26.90 -5.47 5.67
C ASP A 78 26.32 -6.53 4.72
N SER A 79 24.99 -6.60 4.62
CA SER A 79 24.27 -7.59 3.82
C SER A 79 24.00 -7.15 2.39
N ASP A 80 23.73 -5.86 2.17
CA ASP A 80 23.40 -5.35 0.83
C ASP A 80 23.92 -3.93 0.58
N PRO A 81 25.25 -3.71 0.64
CA PRO A 81 25.82 -2.43 0.30
C PRO A 81 25.70 -2.19 -1.21
N LEU A 82 25.61 -0.92 -1.59
CA LEU A 82 25.73 -0.55 -3.00
C LEU A 82 27.18 -0.68 -3.48
N ILE A 83 28.14 -0.23 -2.67
CA ILE A 83 29.59 -0.35 -2.93
C ILE A 83 30.26 -1.08 -1.77
N TYR A 84 30.88 -2.22 -2.07
CA TYR A 84 31.65 -2.98 -1.06
C TYR A 84 32.92 -2.23 -0.66
N GLY A 85 33.19 -2.17 0.64
CA GLY A 85 34.40 -1.54 1.18
C GLY A 85 34.46 -0.03 0.94
N TYR A 86 33.29 0.63 0.83
CA TYR A 86 33.22 2.06 0.53
C TYR A 86 33.92 2.92 1.60
N ASN A 87 33.92 2.48 2.86
CA ASN A 87 34.71 3.09 3.94
C ASN A 87 36.20 3.23 3.57
N ASN A 88 36.82 2.13 3.10
CA ASN A 88 38.22 2.13 2.68
C ASN A 88 38.46 3.07 1.49
N PHE A 89 37.49 3.17 0.57
CA PHE A 89 37.56 4.09 -0.56
C PHE A 89 37.54 5.56 -0.10
N LEU A 90 36.63 5.94 0.80
CA LEU A 90 36.55 7.29 1.38
C LEU A 90 37.82 7.65 2.15
N ASN A 91 38.31 6.75 3.01
CA ASN A 91 39.54 6.95 3.77
C ASN A 91 40.76 7.10 2.84
N SER A 92 40.83 6.33 1.76
CA SER A 92 41.90 6.45 0.75
C SER A 92 41.83 7.76 -0.03
N ALA A 93 40.64 8.35 -0.18
CA ALA A 93 40.45 9.69 -0.74
C ALA A 93 40.78 10.81 0.26
N GLY A 94 41.10 10.47 1.52
CA GLY A 94 41.42 11.40 2.59
C GLY A 94 40.19 12.03 3.25
N ILE A 95 39.06 11.32 3.25
CA ILE A 95 37.83 11.68 3.97
C ILE A 95 37.75 10.80 5.22
N GLU A 96 37.75 11.41 6.41
CA GLU A 96 37.63 10.69 7.68
C GLU A 96 36.18 10.27 7.91
N THR A 97 35.98 9.00 8.28
CA THR A 97 34.66 8.40 8.43
C THR A 97 34.49 7.71 9.78
N GLU A 98 33.32 7.89 10.39
CA GLU A 98 32.78 7.00 11.42
C GLU A 98 31.81 6.04 10.73
N GLU A 99 32.13 4.75 10.69
CA GLU A 99 31.27 3.76 10.04
C GLU A 99 30.31 3.14 11.06
N VAL A 100 29.02 3.14 10.71
CA VAL A 100 27.98 2.36 11.37
C VAL A 100 27.56 1.26 10.42
N SER A 101 28.07 0.06 10.70
CA SER A 101 27.69 -1.16 10.02
C SER A 101 26.40 -1.75 10.63
N PHE A 102 25.56 -2.32 9.79
CA PHE A 102 24.31 -2.97 10.18
C PHE A 102 23.96 -4.10 9.20
N SER A 103 23.08 -5.01 9.62
CA SER A 103 22.70 -6.18 8.82
C SER A 103 21.18 -6.28 8.70
N ARG A 104 20.65 -7.16 7.84
CA ARG A 104 19.20 -7.41 7.77
C ARG A 104 18.55 -7.81 9.10
N LEU A 105 19.30 -8.46 10.00
CA LEU A 105 18.80 -8.85 11.32
C LEU A 105 18.83 -7.71 12.34
N ASP A 106 19.36 -6.56 11.95
CA ASP A 106 19.70 -5.46 12.83
C ASP A 106 19.28 -4.16 12.14
N SER A 107 18.00 -3.83 12.32
CA SER A 107 17.31 -2.76 11.61
C SER A 107 18.02 -1.42 11.82
N LEU A 108 18.58 -0.85 10.74
CA LEU A 108 19.13 0.52 10.78
C LEU A 108 18.06 1.50 11.27
N ASN A 109 16.80 1.29 10.89
CA ASN A 109 15.69 2.14 11.30
C ASN A 109 15.59 2.25 12.83
N LEU A 110 15.62 1.12 13.55
CA LEU A 110 15.53 1.10 15.01
C LEU A 110 16.79 1.66 15.68
N LYS A 111 17.98 1.29 15.18
CA LYS A 111 19.27 1.82 15.66
C LYS A 111 19.35 3.35 15.60
N LEU A 112 18.87 3.93 14.50
CA LEU A 112 18.84 5.39 14.34
C LEU A 112 17.79 6.04 15.24
N ALA A 113 16.67 5.36 15.50
CA ALA A 113 15.67 5.83 16.48
C ALA A 113 16.25 5.88 17.89
N GLU A 114 16.96 4.83 18.33
CA GLU A 114 17.66 4.79 19.62
C GLU A 114 18.67 5.94 19.75
N ARG A 115 19.50 6.17 18.73
CA ARG A 115 20.42 7.31 18.72
C ARG A 115 19.69 8.65 18.84
N LEU A 116 18.57 8.83 18.15
CA LEU A 116 17.78 10.07 18.25
C LEU A 116 17.14 10.26 19.64
N VAL A 117 16.72 9.20 20.30
CA VAL A 117 16.28 9.26 21.71
C VAL A 117 17.43 9.73 22.60
N GLU A 118 18.62 9.14 22.44
CA GLU A 118 19.79 9.47 23.26
C GLU A 118 20.32 10.89 23.00
N GLU A 119 20.43 11.29 21.73
CA GLU A 119 21.08 12.52 21.29
C GLU A 119 20.13 13.73 21.28
N LYS A 120 18.86 13.51 20.93
CA LYS A 120 17.86 14.57 20.70
C LYS A 120 16.62 14.48 21.60
N GLN A 121 16.47 13.41 22.38
CA GLN A 121 15.29 13.17 23.22
C GLN A 121 14.00 13.12 22.40
N ILE A 122 14.07 12.60 21.17
CA ILE A 122 12.87 12.32 20.38
C ILE A 122 12.02 11.31 21.13
N SER A 123 10.74 11.60 21.24
CA SER A 123 9.74 10.77 21.94
C SER A 123 8.42 10.67 21.18
N THR A 124 8.38 11.19 19.95
CA THR A 124 7.24 11.08 19.04
C THR A 124 7.61 10.16 17.90
N PHE A 125 6.79 9.16 17.65
CA PHE A 125 7.06 8.16 16.63
C PHE A 125 5.86 7.98 15.71
N ILE A 126 6.14 7.84 14.42
CA ILE A 126 5.14 7.52 13.40
C ILE A 126 5.41 6.09 12.92
N VAL A 127 4.49 5.18 13.14
CA VAL A 127 4.61 3.77 12.73
C VAL A 127 3.91 3.59 11.39
N VAL A 128 4.61 2.97 10.44
CA VAL A 128 4.11 2.68 9.09
C VAL A 128 4.60 1.30 8.64
N ASP A 129 3.79 0.62 7.83
CA ASP A 129 4.20 -0.62 7.17
C ASP A 129 5.14 -0.31 5.99
N SER A 130 6.31 -0.94 5.97
CA SER A 130 7.27 -0.77 4.88
C SER A 130 6.90 -1.48 3.58
N SER A 131 5.96 -2.43 3.58
CA SER A 131 5.45 -3.01 2.34
C SER A 131 4.83 -1.95 1.41
N LEU A 132 4.38 -0.83 2.00
CA LEU A 132 3.78 0.33 1.33
C LEU A 132 4.71 1.53 1.31
N GLY A 133 5.96 1.37 0.84
CA GLY A 133 7.01 2.40 0.89
C GLY A 133 6.59 3.79 0.39
N TYR A 134 5.73 3.87 -0.62
CA TYR A 134 5.19 5.13 -1.13
C TYR A 134 4.35 5.94 -0.12
N TYR A 135 3.69 5.31 0.87
CA TYR A 135 2.98 6.00 1.97
C TYR A 135 3.96 6.86 2.77
N SER A 136 5.12 6.28 3.08
CA SER A 136 6.13 6.91 3.94
C SER A 136 6.63 8.24 3.39
N LEU A 137 6.56 8.46 2.06
CA LEU A 137 7.07 9.67 1.42
C LEU A 137 6.22 10.92 1.69
N THR A 138 5.02 10.77 2.24
CA THR A 138 4.17 11.91 2.67
C THR A 138 4.53 12.41 4.07
N LEU A 139 5.24 11.60 4.85
CA LEU A 139 5.56 11.85 6.26
C LEU A 139 6.75 12.77 6.55
N PRO A 140 7.80 12.91 5.70
CA PRO A 140 9.04 13.58 6.10
C PRO A 140 8.82 14.99 6.64
N TYR A 141 8.00 15.80 5.97
CA TYR A 141 7.72 17.17 6.40
C TYR A 141 7.14 17.20 7.82
N TYR A 142 6.06 16.44 8.06
CA TYR A 142 5.42 16.40 9.37
C TYR A 142 6.37 15.87 10.44
N ALA A 143 7.08 14.77 10.15
CA ALA A 143 8.04 14.17 11.07
C ALA A 143 9.13 15.16 11.49
N ILE A 144 9.71 15.90 10.54
CA ILE A 144 10.77 16.87 10.81
C ILE A 144 10.23 18.05 11.65
N GLN A 145 9.08 18.62 11.30
CA GLN A 145 8.52 19.75 12.05
C GLN A 145 8.11 19.35 13.48
N LYS A 146 7.63 18.11 13.67
CA LYS A 146 7.24 17.57 14.97
C LYS A 146 8.43 17.08 15.81
N ASN A 147 9.64 17.01 15.25
CA ASN A 147 10.77 16.24 15.81
C ASN A 147 10.37 14.78 16.12
N ALA A 148 9.62 14.18 15.20
CA ALA A 148 9.23 12.78 15.24
C ALA A 148 10.10 11.93 14.32
N TYR A 149 10.17 10.64 14.61
CA TYR A 149 10.87 9.68 13.76
C TYR A 149 9.91 8.61 13.23
N VAL A 150 10.15 8.14 12.01
CA VAL A 150 9.30 7.14 11.37
C VAL A 150 9.89 5.75 11.60
N LEU A 151 9.09 4.85 12.18
CA LEU A 151 9.42 3.46 12.44
C LEU A 151 8.71 2.55 11.44
N PHE A 152 9.46 1.61 10.88
CA PHE A 152 8.90 0.58 10.01
C PHE A 152 8.56 -0.68 10.82
N ALA A 153 7.27 -1.00 10.90
CA ALA A 153 6.76 -2.16 11.62
C ALA A 153 6.06 -3.14 10.67
N GLU A 154 6.52 -4.38 10.67
CA GLU A 154 6.04 -5.53 9.89
C GLU A 154 5.74 -6.69 10.86
N GLU A 155 5.04 -7.73 10.40
CA GLU A 155 4.74 -8.94 11.18
C GLU A 155 5.99 -9.57 11.86
N ASP A 156 7.18 -9.43 11.26
CA ASP A 156 8.41 -10.08 11.74
C ASP A 156 9.23 -9.27 12.74
N ASN A 157 9.00 -7.95 12.87
CA ASN A 157 9.80 -7.06 13.71
C ASN A 157 8.99 -6.23 14.74
N PHE A 158 7.66 -6.32 14.72
CA PHE A 158 6.82 -5.45 15.54
C PHE A 158 7.06 -5.60 17.05
N GLU A 159 7.44 -6.78 17.54
CA GLU A 159 7.74 -6.99 18.97
C GLU A 159 8.90 -6.10 19.45
N GLU A 160 9.96 -5.96 18.65
CA GLU A 160 11.11 -5.10 18.96
C GLU A 160 10.70 -3.61 18.93
N ILE A 161 9.88 -3.23 17.94
CA ILE A 161 9.33 -1.89 17.83
C ILE A 161 8.47 -1.55 19.05
N VAL A 162 7.61 -2.47 19.48
CA VAL A 162 6.76 -2.29 20.67
C VAL A 162 7.61 -2.13 21.92
N GLU A 163 8.61 -3.01 22.14
CA GLU A 163 9.52 -2.89 23.29
C GLU A 163 10.26 -1.54 23.31
N PHE A 164 10.67 -1.06 22.14
CA PHE A 164 11.28 0.26 22.01
C PHE A 164 10.29 1.39 22.34
N LEU A 165 9.06 1.33 21.83
CA LEU A 165 8.03 2.33 22.05
C LEU A 165 7.60 2.40 23.52
N GLU A 166 7.47 1.26 24.22
CA GLU A 166 7.11 1.21 25.66
C GLU A 166 8.07 2.03 26.53
N LYS A 167 9.35 2.07 26.15
CA LYS A 167 10.40 2.73 26.93
C LYS A 167 10.56 4.20 26.57
N ASN A 168 10.29 4.56 25.31
CA ASN A 168 10.76 5.83 24.74
C ASN A 168 9.64 6.72 24.18
N ALA A 169 8.47 6.18 23.87
CA ALA A 169 7.40 6.92 23.21
C ALA A 169 6.50 7.66 24.21
N LEU A 170 6.23 8.93 23.91
CA LEU A 170 5.19 9.75 24.55
C LEU A 170 3.98 9.93 23.62
N GLU A 171 4.21 9.99 22.32
CA GLU A 171 3.18 10.14 21.29
C GLU A 171 3.45 9.16 20.15
N ILE A 172 2.41 8.45 19.73
CA ILE A 172 2.49 7.46 18.65
C ILE A 172 1.39 7.77 17.64
N ILE A 173 1.78 7.86 16.38
CA ILE A 173 0.87 7.97 15.24
C ILE A 173 1.06 6.70 14.41
N VAL A 174 -0.02 5.98 14.12
CA VAL A 174 -0.02 4.88 13.15
C VAL A 174 -0.56 5.44 11.84
N PHE A 175 0.26 5.40 10.80
CA PHE A 175 -0.06 6.01 9.50
C PHE A 175 -0.23 4.94 8.42
N GLY A 176 -1.38 5.00 7.74
CA GLY A 176 -1.77 4.04 6.72
C GLY A 176 -2.15 2.68 7.27
N ARG A 177 -2.14 1.68 6.38
CA ARG A 177 -2.41 0.29 6.73
C ARG A 177 -1.18 -0.31 7.43
N VAL A 178 -1.44 -1.04 8.51
CA VAL A 178 -0.46 -1.89 9.20
C VAL A 178 -1.05 -3.26 9.44
N ASP A 179 -0.20 -4.28 9.61
CA ASP A 179 -0.62 -5.63 9.96
C ASP A 179 -1.44 -5.65 11.24
N ARG A 180 -2.31 -6.66 11.37
CA ARG A 180 -3.21 -6.79 12.52
C ARG A 180 -2.41 -6.92 13.81
N GLU A 181 -1.36 -7.73 13.79
CA GLU A 181 -0.46 -7.97 14.91
C GLU A 181 0.17 -6.66 15.39
N VAL A 182 0.61 -5.81 14.45
CA VAL A 182 1.12 -4.46 14.73
C VAL A 182 0.02 -3.58 15.34
N LYS A 183 -1.16 -3.52 14.70
CA LYS A 183 -2.30 -2.72 15.17
C LYS A 183 -2.71 -3.12 16.59
N ASP A 184 -2.83 -4.41 16.84
CA ASP A 184 -3.22 -4.98 18.12
C ASP A 184 -2.18 -4.70 19.21
N ALA A 185 -0.90 -4.85 18.90
CA ALA A 185 0.17 -4.54 19.84
C ALA A 185 0.23 -3.04 20.19
N LEU A 186 -0.20 -2.17 19.27
CA LEU A 186 -0.23 -0.72 19.48
C LEU A 186 -1.53 -0.20 20.14
N LYS A 187 -2.56 -1.03 20.31
CA LYS A 187 -3.85 -0.61 20.92
C LYS A 187 -3.67 -0.04 22.34
N ASP A 188 -2.72 -0.57 23.10
CA ASP A 188 -2.50 -0.17 24.49
C ASP A 188 -1.79 1.19 24.63
N PHE A 189 -1.27 1.75 23.53
CA PHE A 189 -0.50 3.01 23.55
C PHE A 189 -1.35 4.27 23.35
N ASN A 190 -2.68 4.15 23.20
CA ASN A 190 -3.54 5.27 22.83
C ASN A 190 -3.02 6.01 21.57
N ALA A 191 -2.54 5.23 20.59
CA ALA A 191 -2.00 5.77 19.35
C ALA A 191 -3.08 6.46 18.51
N GLU A 192 -2.70 7.54 17.82
CA GLU A 192 -3.55 8.18 16.81
C GLU A 192 -3.46 7.38 15.51
N PHE A 193 -4.59 6.96 14.95
CA PHE A 193 -4.63 6.25 13.68
C PHE A 193 -5.06 7.20 12.56
N ILE A 194 -4.21 7.33 11.54
CA ILE A 194 -4.51 8.04 10.29
C ILE A 194 -4.56 6.98 9.19
N ASN A 195 -5.76 6.44 8.96
CA ASN A 195 -6.04 5.50 7.88
C ASN A 195 -7.50 5.65 7.44
N THR A 196 -7.69 6.11 6.21
CA THR A 196 -8.99 6.33 5.54
C THR A 196 -9.31 5.22 4.54
N GLY A 197 -8.40 4.25 4.36
CA GLY A 197 -8.45 3.22 3.33
C GLY A 197 -7.95 3.70 1.97
N ASP A 198 -7.44 4.93 1.88
CA ASP A 198 -6.93 5.53 0.65
C ASP A 198 -5.65 6.32 0.90
N VAL A 199 -4.57 5.95 0.22
CA VAL A 199 -3.25 6.58 0.43
C VAL A 199 -3.24 8.09 0.17
N TYR A 200 -4.02 8.56 -0.79
CA TYR A 200 -4.01 9.97 -1.17
C TYR A 200 -4.79 10.78 -0.16
N ALA A 201 -5.92 10.25 0.34
CA ALA A 201 -6.66 10.82 1.44
C ALA A 201 -5.83 10.82 2.74
N ASP A 202 -5.12 9.74 3.06
CA ASP A 202 -4.22 9.68 4.24
C ASP A 202 -3.10 10.72 4.15
N GLY A 203 -2.46 10.82 2.98
CA GLY A 203 -1.47 11.86 2.68
C GLY A 203 -2.04 13.27 2.81
N ILE A 204 -3.31 13.47 2.46
CA ILE A 204 -4.01 14.74 2.65
C ILE A 204 -4.28 15.03 4.13
N GLU A 205 -4.69 14.03 4.92
CA GLU A 205 -4.94 14.21 6.35
C GLU A 205 -3.67 14.62 7.10
N ILE A 206 -2.53 13.98 6.80
CA ILE A 206 -1.25 14.41 7.40
C ILE A 206 -0.82 15.79 6.90
N ALA A 207 -1.09 16.14 5.65
CA ALA A 207 -0.80 17.47 5.11
C ALA A 207 -1.68 18.56 5.77
N LYS A 208 -2.98 18.31 5.97
CA LYS A 208 -3.89 19.21 6.71
C LYS A 208 -3.37 19.45 8.13
N LYS A 209 -3.09 18.36 8.85
CA LYS A 209 -2.53 18.42 10.21
C LYS A 209 -1.25 19.25 10.24
N SER A 210 -0.36 19.07 9.25
CA SER A 210 0.87 19.84 9.13
C SER A 210 0.62 21.34 8.92
N LEU A 211 -0.32 21.71 8.05
CA LEU A 211 -0.69 23.11 7.77
C LEU A 211 -1.36 23.78 8.97
N GLU A 212 -2.16 23.04 9.72
CA GLU A 212 -2.82 23.51 10.95
C GLU A 212 -1.82 23.73 12.09
N GLU A 213 -0.87 22.81 12.28
CA GLU A 213 0.08 22.87 13.40
C GLU A 213 1.27 23.80 13.17
N PHE A 214 1.86 23.81 11.96
CA PHE A 214 3.15 24.47 11.70
C PHE A 214 3.05 25.76 10.88
N GLY A 215 1.86 26.08 10.37
CA GLY A 215 1.57 27.35 9.74
C GLY A 215 1.08 27.24 8.31
N ASN A 216 0.47 28.34 7.86
CA ASN A 216 -0.37 28.39 6.67
C ASN A 216 0.43 28.68 5.38
N ASN A 217 1.54 27.97 5.17
CA ASN A 217 2.26 28.05 3.91
C ASN A 217 1.38 27.42 2.82
N LYS A 218 0.84 28.25 1.93
CA LYS A 218 0.00 27.83 0.79
C LYS A 218 0.83 27.20 -0.33
N GLN A 219 1.78 26.35 0.03
CA GLN A 219 2.63 25.61 -0.88
C GLN A 219 2.72 24.15 -0.46
N VAL A 220 2.72 23.25 -1.45
CA VAL A 220 2.91 21.80 -1.25
C VAL A 220 3.87 21.24 -2.29
N VAL A 221 4.43 20.07 -2.00
CA VAL A 221 5.23 19.27 -2.92
C VAL A 221 4.39 18.10 -3.42
N LEU A 222 4.42 17.82 -4.72
CA LEU A 222 3.80 16.65 -5.33
C LEU A 222 4.88 15.72 -5.89
N THR A 223 4.71 14.43 -5.63
CA THR A 223 5.55 13.33 -6.14
C THR A 223 4.66 12.16 -6.56
N THR A 224 5.19 11.25 -7.40
CA THR A 224 4.50 9.99 -7.73
C THR A 224 4.49 9.03 -6.55
N GLY A 225 5.45 9.18 -5.63
CA GLY A 225 5.67 8.25 -4.53
C GLY A 225 6.51 7.03 -4.91
N GLU A 226 7.07 6.96 -6.13
CA GLU A 226 7.83 5.80 -6.60
C GLU A 226 9.34 5.88 -6.29
N PHE A 227 9.78 7.02 -5.73
CA PHE A 227 11.18 7.23 -5.39
C PHE A 227 11.36 8.19 -4.20
N ILE A 228 12.46 8.00 -3.48
CA ILE A 228 13.04 8.96 -2.56
C ILE A 228 13.84 9.98 -3.37
N GLU A 229 13.55 11.26 -3.14
CA GLU A 229 14.37 12.39 -3.56
C GLU A 229 14.64 13.27 -2.34
N LEU A 230 15.88 13.73 -2.16
CA LEU A 230 16.28 14.49 -0.98
C LEU A 230 15.43 15.74 -0.71
N GLY A 231 14.91 16.38 -1.77
CA GLY A 231 14.01 17.52 -1.65
C GLY A 231 12.66 17.22 -0.98
N LEU A 232 12.26 15.95 -0.85
CA LEU A 232 11.08 15.56 -0.07
C LEU A 232 11.32 15.75 1.44
N PHE A 233 12.54 15.46 1.90
CA PHE A 233 12.94 15.58 3.30
C PHE A 233 13.39 17.00 3.65
N ASN A 234 14.01 17.70 2.71
CA ASN A 234 14.44 19.09 2.90
C ASN A 234 13.36 20.11 2.48
N SER A 235 12.11 19.66 2.30
CA SER A 235 11.01 20.56 1.94
C SER A 235 10.53 21.34 3.16
N GLU A 236 10.26 22.64 2.96
CA GLU A 236 9.57 23.47 3.95
C GLU A 236 8.03 23.29 3.90
N PHE A 237 7.56 22.30 3.14
CA PHE A 237 6.16 22.17 2.74
C PHE A 237 5.68 20.72 2.77
N PRO A 238 4.39 20.46 3.06
CA PRO A 238 3.83 19.11 3.02
C PRO A 238 4.03 18.43 1.66
N VAL A 239 4.24 17.12 1.70
CA VAL A 239 4.38 16.27 0.52
C VAL A 239 3.08 15.50 0.30
N LEU A 240 2.58 15.53 -0.94
CA LEU A 240 1.39 14.83 -1.38
C LEU A 240 1.72 13.89 -2.54
N LEU A 241 0.98 12.80 -2.63
CA LEU A 241 1.08 11.89 -3.77
C LEU A 241 0.20 12.38 -4.92
N ALA A 242 0.69 12.19 -6.15
CA ALA A 242 0.02 12.61 -7.37
C ALA A 242 -0.33 11.46 -8.33
N GLY A 243 0.24 10.26 -8.11
CA GLY A 243 0.14 9.14 -9.05
C GLY A 243 0.88 9.40 -10.36
N THR A 244 0.94 8.44 -11.29
CA THR A 244 1.83 8.52 -12.47
C THR A 244 1.15 8.95 -13.77
N GLY A 245 -0.16 8.71 -13.95
CA GLY A 245 -0.88 9.01 -15.19
C GLY A 245 -2.00 10.05 -15.03
N ASN A 246 -2.67 10.08 -13.89
CA ASN A 246 -3.77 10.96 -13.58
C ASN A 246 -3.71 11.41 -12.12
N LEU A 247 -3.90 12.70 -11.89
CA LEU A 247 -3.99 13.25 -10.54
C LEU A 247 -5.37 12.90 -9.93
N PRO A 248 -5.43 12.26 -8.74
CA PRO A 248 -6.69 11.95 -8.08
C PRO A 248 -7.53 13.20 -7.82
N ALA A 249 -8.86 13.03 -7.91
CA ALA A 249 -9.81 14.10 -7.66
C ALA A 249 -9.66 14.67 -6.24
N VAL A 250 -9.45 13.82 -5.25
CA VAL A 250 -9.26 14.21 -3.84
C VAL A 250 -8.10 15.19 -3.66
N VAL A 251 -7.02 15.04 -4.43
CA VAL A 251 -5.87 15.95 -4.39
C VAL A 251 -6.24 17.30 -5.02
N PHE A 252 -6.95 17.32 -6.15
CA PHE A 252 -7.44 18.58 -6.73
C PHE A 252 -8.35 19.35 -5.77
N ASP A 253 -9.27 18.64 -5.13
CA ASP A 253 -10.23 19.23 -4.21
C ASP A 253 -9.52 19.81 -2.98
N PHE A 254 -8.55 19.08 -2.43
CA PHE A 254 -7.68 19.58 -1.36
C PHE A 254 -6.93 20.86 -1.76
N LEU A 255 -6.26 20.87 -2.93
CA LEU A 255 -5.50 22.03 -3.39
C LEU A 255 -6.39 23.29 -3.50
N LYS A 256 -7.65 23.12 -3.90
CA LYS A 256 -8.64 24.21 -3.97
C LYS A 256 -9.18 24.61 -2.61
N SER A 257 -9.60 23.65 -1.79
CA SER A 257 -10.23 23.92 -0.50
C SER A 257 -9.27 24.64 0.44
N GLU A 258 -7.99 24.25 0.39
CA GLU A 258 -6.94 24.86 1.20
C GLU A 258 -6.31 26.11 0.57
N ASP A 259 -6.84 26.68 -0.53
CA ASP A 259 -6.26 27.86 -1.23
C ASP A 259 -4.74 27.71 -1.47
N ILE A 260 -4.30 26.55 -1.97
CA ILE A 260 -2.88 26.32 -2.26
C ILE A 260 -2.47 27.16 -3.46
N ARG A 261 -1.46 28.02 -3.27
CA ARG A 261 -1.02 29.04 -4.24
C ARG A 261 0.20 28.64 -5.05
N SER A 262 0.97 27.67 -4.54
CA SER A 262 2.22 27.21 -5.15
C SER A 262 2.32 25.70 -5.02
N VAL A 263 2.74 25.03 -6.08
CA VAL A 263 2.92 23.58 -6.10
C VAL A 263 4.27 23.27 -6.73
N VAL A 264 5.10 22.54 -6.01
CA VAL A 264 6.38 22.03 -6.54
C VAL A 264 6.17 20.58 -6.91
N VAL A 265 6.36 20.25 -8.18
CA VAL A 265 6.22 18.92 -8.73
C VAL A 265 7.62 18.32 -8.90
N ILE A 266 7.86 17.15 -8.31
CA ILE A 266 9.11 16.41 -8.42
C ILE A 266 8.83 15.14 -9.20
N GLY A 267 9.46 15.01 -10.37
CA GLY A 267 9.17 13.93 -11.32
C GLY A 267 8.75 14.49 -12.68
N SER A 268 9.31 13.92 -13.74
CA SER A 268 9.11 14.39 -15.11
C SER A 268 7.79 13.92 -15.73
N GLU A 269 7.36 12.73 -15.32
CA GLU A 269 6.10 12.07 -15.61
C GLU A 269 4.88 12.89 -15.14
N LEU A 270 5.06 13.74 -14.13
CA LEU A 270 4.03 14.62 -13.60
C LEU A 270 3.84 15.92 -14.39
N ALA A 271 4.55 16.14 -15.51
CA ALA A 271 4.44 17.37 -16.28
C ALA A 271 3.01 17.66 -16.77
N ASN A 272 2.27 16.62 -17.18
CA ASN A 272 0.87 16.76 -17.58
C ASN A 272 -0.02 17.11 -16.37
N SER A 273 0.19 16.44 -15.24
CA SER A 273 -0.50 16.74 -13.97
C SER A 273 -0.24 18.18 -13.53
N ALA A 274 1.00 18.66 -13.66
CA ALA A 274 1.41 20.03 -13.36
C ALA A 274 0.62 21.06 -14.18
N MET A 275 0.46 20.82 -15.50
CA MET A 275 -0.34 21.68 -16.36
C MET A 275 -1.81 21.70 -15.92
N ARG A 276 -2.41 20.53 -15.66
CA ARG A 276 -3.80 20.43 -15.20
C ARG A 276 -4.03 21.11 -13.86
N ILE A 277 -3.09 20.99 -12.91
CA ILE A 277 -3.14 21.70 -11.63
C ILE A 277 -3.18 23.20 -11.87
N ARG A 278 -2.27 23.74 -12.69
CA ARG A 278 -2.25 25.18 -13.01
C ARG A 278 -3.56 25.65 -13.60
N GLU A 279 -4.11 24.90 -14.55
CA GLU A 279 -5.36 25.25 -15.25
C GLU A 279 -6.60 25.14 -14.35
N THR A 280 -6.64 24.15 -13.47
CA THR A 280 -7.83 23.82 -12.68
C THR A 280 -7.88 24.55 -11.34
N THR A 281 -6.73 24.82 -10.73
CA THR A 281 -6.62 25.44 -9.40
C THR A 281 -6.17 26.90 -9.46
N GLY A 282 -5.51 27.32 -10.54
CA GLY A 282 -4.86 28.63 -10.63
C GLY A 282 -3.55 28.76 -9.85
N ALA A 283 -3.07 27.68 -9.22
CA ALA A 283 -1.82 27.68 -8.48
C ALA A 283 -0.59 27.89 -9.40
N ASN A 284 0.46 28.50 -8.88
CA ASN A 284 1.76 28.53 -9.55
C ASN A 284 2.40 27.15 -9.46
N VAL A 285 2.80 26.58 -10.58
CA VAL A 285 3.39 25.24 -10.61
C VAL A 285 4.84 25.29 -11.07
N PHE A 286 5.73 24.73 -10.26
CA PHE A 286 7.16 24.60 -10.53
C PHE A 286 7.49 23.12 -10.67
N ILE A 287 8.22 22.75 -11.72
CA ILE A 287 8.63 21.37 -11.91
C ILE A 287 10.14 21.27 -11.68
N LYS A 288 10.55 20.39 -10.77
CA LYS A 288 11.95 20.11 -10.43
C LYS A 288 12.44 18.93 -11.27
N TYR A 289 13.36 19.20 -12.19
CA TYR A 289 13.96 18.18 -13.08
C TYR A 289 15.43 17.89 -12.79
N GLY A 290 16.08 18.70 -11.96
CA GLY A 290 17.51 18.59 -11.71
C GLY A 290 17.95 19.35 -10.47
N LYS A 291 19.21 19.14 -10.10
CA LYS A 291 19.89 19.81 -8.99
C LYS A 291 21.15 20.50 -9.47
N GLY A 292 21.49 21.61 -8.82
CA GLY A 292 22.75 22.30 -9.05
C GLY A 292 23.82 21.80 -8.08
N ILE A 293 24.95 21.30 -8.58
CA ILE A 293 26.13 20.95 -7.77
C ILE A 293 27.32 21.70 -8.35
N ASN A 294 27.93 22.59 -7.54
CA ASN A 294 29.11 23.38 -7.93
C ASN A 294 28.95 24.11 -9.29
N GLY A 295 27.76 24.65 -9.54
CA GLY A 295 27.43 25.38 -10.77
C GLY A 295 27.12 24.50 -11.99
N GLN A 296 27.12 23.17 -11.83
CA GLN A 296 26.68 22.23 -12.86
C GLN A 296 25.25 21.76 -12.60
N LEU A 297 24.45 21.66 -13.66
CA LEU A 297 23.13 21.06 -13.61
C LEU A 297 23.27 19.54 -13.76
N LEU A 298 22.81 18.79 -12.77
CA LEU A 298 22.72 17.34 -12.78
C LEU A 298 21.26 16.88 -12.67
N ALA A 299 21.01 15.63 -13.06
CA ALA A 299 19.74 14.98 -12.78
C ALA A 299 19.50 14.85 -11.27
N LEU A 300 18.24 14.72 -10.89
CA LEU A 300 17.87 14.38 -9.51
C LEU A 300 18.32 12.95 -9.18
N ASP A 301 18.69 12.72 -7.93
CA ASP A 301 18.98 11.37 -7.45
C ASP A 301 17.67 10.74 -7.01
N PHE A 302 17.20 9.76 -7.77
CA PHE A 302 15.99 9.00 -7.43
C PHE A 302 16.38 7.63 -6.91
N PHE A 303 16.01 7.34 -5.66
CA PHE A 303 16.15 6.00 -5.10
C PHE A 303 14.78 5.32 -5.12
N PRO A 304 14.57 4.22 -5.85
CA PRO A 304 13.25 3.62 -6.00
C PRO A 304 12.70 3.09 -4.67
N VAL A 305 11.40 3.24 -4.45
CA VAL A 305 10.67 2.61 -3.33
C VAL A 305 9.63 1.62 -3.88
N PRO A 306 9.22 0.61 -3.11
CA PRO A 306 8.07 -0.21 -3.46
C PRO A 306 6.84 0.66 -3.72
N SER A 307 6.23 0.47 -4.89
CA SER A 307 5.01 1.17 -5.31
C SER A 307 3.97 0.19 -5.81
N PHE A 308 2.71 0.63 -5.79
CA PHE A 308 1.59 -0.15 -6.31
C PHE A 308 1.56 -0.08 -7.85
N ASP A 309 1.90 -1.18 -8.52
CA ASP A 309 2.03 -1.26 -9.99
C ASP A 309 1.16 -2.38 -10.59
N PRO A 310 -0.15 -2.15 -10.77
CA PRO A 310 -1.06 -3.16 -11.29
C PRO A 310 -0.72 -3.50 -12.74
N LYS A 311 -0.79 -4.79 -13.07
CA LYS A 311 -0.49 -5.32 -14.41
C LYS A 311 -1.76 -5.79 -15.09
N VAL A 312 -2.56 -4.83 -15.55
CA VAL A 312 -3.82 -5.10 -16.25
C VAL A 312 -3.64 -4.91 -17.76
N ARG A 313 -4.28 -5.79 -18.54
CA ARG A 313 -4.45 -5.64 -19.99
C ARG A 313 -5.90 -5.92 -20.39
N ILE A 314 -6.31 -5.40 -21.55
CA ILE A 314 -7.51 -5.87 -22.23
C ILE A 314 -7.08 -7.06 -23.09
N ASN A 315 -7.52 -8.25 -22.73
CA ASN A 315 -7.20 -9.48 -23.43
C ASN A 315 -7.98 -9.58 -24.75
N GLU A 316 -9.29 -9.32 -24.70
CA GLU A 316 -10.18 -9.47 -25.85
C GLU A 316 -11.34 -8.46 -25.81
N VAL A 317 -11.87 -8.12 -26.99
CA VAL A 317 -13.10 -7.32 -27.15
C VAL A 317 -14.00 -8.01 -28.15
N ARG A 318 -15.24 -8.31 -27.75
CA ARG A 318 -16.21 -9.04 -28.58
C ARG A 318 -17.54 -8.28 -28.62
N TYR A 319 -18.26 -8.34 -29.73
CA TYR A 319 -19.62 -7.85 -29.84
C TYR A 319 -20.58 -9.02 -30.02
N ASN A 320 -21.52 -9.16 -29.08
CA ASN A 320 -22.51 -10.22 -29.11
C ASN A 320 -23.78 -9.76 -29.83
N THR A 321 -24.01 -10.31 -31.03
CA THR A 321 -25.15 -9.96 -31.88
C THR A 321 -26.52 -10.37 -31.31
N ILE A 322 -26.56 -11.28 -30.33
CA ILE A 322 -27.80 -11.72 -29.69
C ILE A 322 -28.20 -10.77 -28.55
N THR A 323 -27.26 -10.45 -27.66
CA THR A 323 -27.52 -9.54 -26.52
C THR A 323 -27.39 -8.07 -26.89
N LYS A 324 -26.71 -7.76 -28.00
CA LYS A 324 -26.31 -6.40 -28.43
C LYS A 324 -25.41 -5.70 -27.43
N GLU A 325 -24.50 -6.47 -26.85
CA GLU A 325 -23.52 -5.97 -25.88
C GLU A 325 -22.10 -6.11 -26.42
N LEU A 326 -21.25 -5.15 -26.07
CA LEU A 326 -19.81 -5.24 -26.20
C LEU A 326 -19.25 -5.90 -24.94
N GLU A 327 -18.61 -7.06 -25.08
CA GLU A 327 -17.89 -7.78 -24.03
C GLU A 327 -16.42 -7.34 -24.06
N VAL A 328 -15.90 -6.75 -22.98
CA VAL A 328 -14.48 -6.38 -22.83
C VAL A 328 -13.87 -7.25 -21.73
N VAL A 329 -12.86 -8.04 -22.10
CA VAL A 329 -12.20 -8.98 -21.19
C VAL A 329 -10.92 -8.35 -20.65
N TYR A 330 -10.90 -8.07 -19.36
CA TYR A 330 -9.74 -7.59 -18.61
C TYR A 330 -9.01 -8.75 -17.96
N GLU A 331 -7.69 -8.70 -17.97
CA GLU A 331 -6.84 -9.67 -17.30
C GLU A 331 -5.81 -8.91 -16.45
N ASN A 332 -5.76 -9.23 -15.17
CA ASN A 332 -4.67 -8.82 -14.31
C ASN A 332 -3.66 -9.95 -14.24
N PHE A 333 -2.54 -9.80 -14.95
CA PHE A 333 -1.47 -10.80 -14.98
C PHE A 333 -0.37 -10.50 -13.95
N GLY A 334 -0.65 -9.60 -13.00
CA GLY A 334 0.23 -9.23 -11.90
C GLY A 334 -0.01 -10.07 -10.64
N ASP A 335 0.78 -9.77 -9.61
CA ASP A 335 0.72 -10.34 -8.28
C ASP A 335 -0.02 -9.46 -7.26
N VAL A 336 -0.46 -8.27 -7.68
CA VAL A 336 -1.29 -7.34 -6.90
C VAL A 336 -2.65 -7.17 -7.57
N PHE A 337 -3.70 -6.96 -6.79
CA PHE A 337 -5.03 -6.61 -7.30
C PHE A 337 -5.01 -5.22 -7.97
N SER A 338 -6.11 -4.84 -8.62
CA SER A 338 -6.34 -3.49 -9.16
C SER A 338 -7.81 -3.14 -9.10
N PHE A 339 -8.11 -1.88 -8.81
CA PHE A 339 -9.39 -1.28 -9.22
C PHE A 339 -9.25 -0.83 -10.66
N VAL A 340 -10.28 -1.08 -11.48
CA VAL A 340 -10.27 -0.90 -12.93
C VAL A 340 -11.51 -0.13 -13.34
N GLN A 341 -11.36 0.89 -14.17
CA GLN A 341 -12.47 1.62 -14.77
C GLN A 341 -12.20 1.91 -16.25
N GLY A 342 -12.97 1.31 -17.15
CA GLY A 342 -12.99 1.63 -18.58
C GLY A 342 -13.64 2.99 -18.80
N ILE A 343 -12.85 4.06 -18.86
CA ILE A 343 -13.36 5.42 -19.08
C ILE A 343 -13.97 5.57 -20.48
N SER A 344 -13.34 4.96 -21.49
CA SER A 344 -13.93 4.90 -22.83
C SER A 344 -13.45 3.67 -23.58
N HIS A 345 -14.37 3.09 -24.36
CA HIS A 345 -14.12 2.14 -25.44
C HIS A 345 -14.68 2.77 -26.72
N ASP A 346 -13.86 3.56 -27.39
CA ASP A 346 -14.23 4.25 -28.62
C ASP A 346 -14.24 3.26 -29.79
N LEU A 347 -15.42 3.01 -30.36
CA LEU A 347 -15.59 2.07 -31.46
C LEU A 347 -15.46 2.77 -32.81
N LEU A 348 -14.63 2.20 -33.68
CA LEU A 348 -14.17 2.83 -34.92
C LEU A 348 -14.31 1.86 -36.09
N VAL A 349 -14.73 2.37 -37.24
CA VAL A 349 -14.56 1.69 -38.54
C VAL A 349 -13.78 2.62 -39.46
N GLY A 350 -12.52 2.25 -39.73
CA GLY A 350 -11.54 3.20 -40.28
C GLY A 350 -11.40 4.41 -39.35
N GLU A 351 -11.63 5.61 -39.87
CA GLU A 351 -11.60 6.86 -39.07
C GLU A 351 -12.98 7.27 -38.52
N LYS A 352 -14.05 6.53 -38.87
CA LYS A 352 -15.41 6.88 -38.46
C LYS A 352 -15.71 6.31 -37.08
N SER A 353 -15.99 7.20 -36.12
CA SER A 353 -16.52 6.81 -34.81
C SER A 353 -17.97 6.30 -34.92
N LEU A 354 -18.21 5.12 -34.34
CA LEU A 354 -19.53 4.51 -34.21
C LEU A 354 -20.20 4.85 -32.87
N GLY A 355 -19.41 5.21 -31.87
CA GLY A 355 -19.85 5.50 -30.51
C GLY A 355 -18.75 5.20 -29.49
N ALA A 356 -19.04 5.44 -28.22
CA ALA A 356 -18.17 5.10 -27.09
C ALA A 356 -19.03 4.57 -25.94
N VAL A 357 -18.50 3.59 -25.23
CA VAL A 357 -19.07 3.04 -23.99
C VAL A 357 -18.02 3.05 -22.89
N GLY A 358 -18.42 2.95 -21.63
CA GLY A 358 -17.50 2.95 -20.49
C GLY A 358 -18.22 2.67 -19.18
N ASP A 359 -17.43 2.46 -18.15
CA ASP A 359 -17.87 2.13 -16.80
C ASP A 359 -18.30 3.39 -16.03
N GLU A 360 -19.43 3.31 -15.34
CA GLU A 360 -19.87 4.36 -14.40
C GLU A 360 -19.02 4.37 -13.12
N GLU A 361 -18.66 3.19 -12.63
CA GLU A 361 -17.87 2.97 -11.40
C GLU A 361 -16.73 1.99 -11.67
N ALA A 362 -15.64 2.09 -10.92
CA ALA A 362 -14.58 1.10 -11.01
C ALA A 362 -15.04 -0.25 -10.47
N PHE A 363 -14.42 -1.33 -10.92
CA PHE A 363 -14.60 -2.67 -10.38
C PHE A 363 -13.28 -3.24 -9.86
N TYR A 364 -13.37 -4.18 -8.93
CA TYR A 364 -12.22 -4.89 -8.38
C TYR A 364 -11.77 -5.99 -9.35
N LEU A 365 -10.46 -6.13 -9.52
CA LEU A 365 -9.83 -7.16 -10.33
C LEU A 365 -8.63 -7.71 -9.56
N ASP A 366 -8.78 -8.93 -9.04
CA ASP A 366 -7.78 -9.61 -8.22
C ASP A 366 -6.52 -9.98 -9.03
N ALA A 367 -5.46 -10.40 -8.33
CA ALA A 367 -4.24 -10.88 -8.96
C ALA A 367 -4.49 -12.18 -9.75
N ASN A 368 -3.97 -12.25 -10.98
CA ASN A 368 -4.17 -13.39 -11.91
C ASN A 368 -5.63 -13.64 -12.32
N GLU A 369 -6.52 -12.66 -12.13
CA GLU A 369 -7.94 -12.78 -12.46
C GLU A 369 -8.24 -12.31 -13.89
N ILE A 370 -9.30 -12.89 -14.48
CA ILE A 370 -9.89 -12.47 -15.75
C ILE A 370 -11.35 -12.11 -15.52
N ILE A 371 -11.76 -10.91 -15.95
CA ILE A 371 -13.13 -10.40 -15.80
C ILE A 371 -13.65 -9.91 -17.15
N THR A 372 -14.92 -10.17 -17.45
CA THR A 372 -15.62 -9.59 -18.59
C THR A 372 -16.58 -8.50 -18.12
N GLN A 373 -16.41 -7.28 -18.63
CA GLN A 373 -17.43 -6.23 -18.53
C GLN A 373 -18.27 -6.19 -19.80
N THR A 374 -19.54 -5.84 -19.66
CA THR A 374 -20.50 -5.75 -20.78
C THR A 374 -21.08 -4.37 -20.91
N TYR A 375 -21.21 -3.89 -22.15
CA TYR A 375 -21.75 -2.57 -22.45
C TYR A 375 -22.82 -2.64 -23.53
N ASP A 376 -23.98 -2.02 -23.29
CA ASP A 376 -25.05 -1.93 -24.27
C ASP A 376 -24.66 -1.04 -25.46
N ILE A 377 -24.61 -1.61 -26.66
CA ILE A 377 -24.37 -0.85 -27.90
C ILE A 377 -24.88 -1.59 -29.14
N ASP A 378 -25.64 -0.93 -30.02
CA ASP A 378 -26.14 -1.59 -31.24
C ASP A 378 -25.17 -1.41 -32.43
N LEU A 379 -24.44 -2.47 -32.75
CA LEU A 379 -23.51 -2.54 -33.89
C LEU A 379 -24.02 -3.42 -35.03
N LEU A 380 -25.30 -3.79 -35.06
CA LEU A 380 -25.83 -4.75 -36.04
C LEU A 380 -25.61 -4.33 -37.50
N ASN A 381 -25.58 -3.02 -37.78
CA ASN A 381 -25.35 -2.51 -39.13
C ASN A 381 -23.88 -2.61 -39.59
N PHE A 382 -22.96 -2.91 -38.68
CA PHE A 382 -21.51 -2.88 -38.89
C PHE A 382 -20.85 -4.27 -38.74
N VAL A 383 -21.63 -5.34 -38.52
CA VAL A 383 -21.11 -6.70 -38.28
C VAL A 383 -20.29 -7.30 -39.42
N ASN A 384 -20.33 -6.70 -40.61
CA ASN A 384 -19.53 -7.12 -41.77
C ASN A 384 -18.32 -6.20 -42.03
N GLU A 385 -18.06 -5.25 -41.13
CA GLU A 385 -16.95 -4.30 -41.21
C GLU A 385 -15.92 -4.61 -40.11
N GLU A 386 -14.66 -4.21 -40.32
CA GLU A 386 -13.63 -4.31 -39.28
C GLU A 386 -13.84 -3.17 -38.26
N ILE A 387 -14.30 -3.53 -37.07
CA ILE A 387 -14.54 -2.60 -35.97
C ILE A 387 -13.35 -2.68 -35.01
N TYR A 388 -12.77 -1.53 -34.67
CA TYR A 388 -11.72 -1.41 -33.66
C TYR A 388 -12.26 -0.74 -32.40
N ALA A 389 -11.86 -1.22 -31.23
CA ALA A 389 -12.13 -0.62 -29.93
C ALA A 389 -10.86 0.02 -29.37
N LYS A 390 -10.80 1.35 -29.41
CA LYS A 390 -9.76 2.12 -28.75
C LYS A 390 -10.17 2.40 -27.31
N SER A 391 -9.50 1.75 -26.38
CA SER A 391 -9.87 1.70 -24.97
C SER A 391 -8.94 2.57 -24.13
N ASN A 392 -9.51 3.37 -23.23
CA ASN A 392 -8.81 4.10 -22.17
C ASN A 392 -9.34 3.61 -20.82
N VAL A 393 -8.45 3.04 -20.02
CA VAL A 393 -8.79 2.39 -18.76
C VAL A 393 -7.95 3.00 -17.65
N LEU A 394 -8.58 3.42 -16.56
CA LEU A 394 -7.87 3.84 -15.35
C LEU A 394 -7.73 2.68 -14.39
N LEU A 395 -6.56 2.61 -13.75
CA LEU A 395 -6.17 1.58 -12.78
C LEU A 395 -5.72 2.24 -11.48
N GLY A 396 -6.00 1.62 -10.33
CA GLY A 396 -5.66 2.19 -9.03
C GLY A 396 -5.68 1.18 -7.87
N SER A 397 -5.14 1.61 -6.73
CA SER A 397 -5.12 0.83 -5.48
C SER A 397 -6.39 0.95 -4.65
N SER A 398 -7.26 1.90 -5.00
CA SER A 398 -8.58 2.10 -4.41
C SER A 398 -9.55 2.66 -5.46
N PHE A 399 -10.86 2.64 -5.17
CA PHE A 399 -11.88 3.31 -5.99
C PHE A 399 -11.63 4.82 -6.17
N GLY A 400 -11.07 5.49 -5.17
CA GLY A 400 -10.79 6.93 -5.19
C GLY A 400 -9.51 7.31 -5.95
N SER A 401 -8.68 6.32 -6.29
CA SER A 401 -7.27 6.53 -6.61
C SER A 401 -6.84 5.83 -7.88
N LEU A 402 -7.62 6.02 -8.93
CA LEU A 402 -7.33 5.53 -10.27
C LEU A 402 -6.34 6.46 -10.99
N THR A 403 -5.05 6.20 -10.80
CA THR A 403 -3.96 7.09 -11.25
C THR A 403 -3.19 6.59 -12.45
N LYS A 404 -3.30 5.31 -12.83
CA LYS A 404 -2.57 4.75 -13.96
C LYS A 404 -3.50 4.62 -15.16
N LEU A 405 -3.07 5.16 -16.31
CA LEU A 405 -3.83 5.08 -17.56
C LEU A 405 -3.27 3.96 -18.45
N LEU A 406 -4.13 3.01 -18.81
CA LEU A 406 -3.90 2.00 -19.83
C LEU A 406 -4.64 2.43 -21.10
N THR A 407 -3.92 2.49 -22.22
CA THR A 407 -4.52 2.66 -23.54
C THR A 407 -4.27 1.40 -24.37
N ALA A 408 -5.32 0.87 -24.98
CA ALA A 408 -5.25 -0.30 -25.85
C ALA A 408 -6.10 -0.12 -27.10
N GLU A 409 -5.78 -0.81 -28.18
CA GLU A 409 -6.57 -0.83 -29.41
C GLU A 409 -6.72 -2.29 -29.83
N ASN A 410 -7.97 -2.76 -29.89
CA ASN A 410 -8.30 -4.16 -30.16
C ASN A 410 -9.28 -4.28 -31.32
N LEU A 411 -9.14 -5.31 -32.16
CA LEU A 411 -10.17 -5.67 -33.12
C LEU A 411 -11.37 -6.26 -32.37
N VAL A 412 -12.58 -5.82 -32.70
CA VAL A 412 -13.81 -6.32 -32.09
C VAL A 412 -14.24 -7.60 -32.80
N GLU A 413 -14.27 -8.71 -32.07
CA GLU A 413 -14.73 -9.99 -32.59
C GLU A 413 -16.26 -10.08 -32.60
N ILE A 414 -16.87 -10.44 -33.72
CA ILE A 414 -18.33 -10.58 -33.80
C ILE A 414 -18.74 -12.00 -33.39
N VAL A 415 -19.55 -12.12 -32.34
CA VAL A 415 -20.05 -13.40 -31.81
C VAL A 415 -21.58 -13.43 -31.76
N ALA A 416 -22.16 -14.62 -31.66
CA ALA A 416 -23.60 -14.83 -31.54
C ALA A 416 -23.86 -15.89 -30.48
N PHE A 417 -24.11 -15.46 -29.24
CA PHE A 417 -24.31 -16.37 -28.12
C PHE A 417 -25.40 -15.87 -27.17
N GLY A 418 -26.30 -16.77 -26.76
CA GLY A 418 -27.34 -16.47 -25.77
C GLY A 418 -27.00 -17.11 -24.43
N ASP A 419 -27.10 -16.34 -23.35
CA ASP A 419 -26.90 -16.83 -21.99
C ASP A 419 -28.24 -16.97 -21.27
N ASP A 420 -28.70 -18.21 -21.06
CA ASP A 420 -29.91 -18.55 -20.30
C ASP A 420 -29.61 -19.04 -18.87
N SER A 421 -28.39 -18.84 -18.37
CA SER A 421 -28.00 -19.20 -17.01
C SER A 421 -28.83 -18.46 -15.96
N GLN A 422 -29.15 -19.15 -14.88
CA GLN A 422 -29.86 -18.64 -13.71
C GLN A 422 -29.32 -19.33 -12.47
N ILE A 423 -29.01 -18.55 -11.43
CA ILE A 423 -28.52 -19.06 -10.16
C ILE A 423 -29.29 -18.44 -8.99
N GLY A 424 -29.10 -18.99 -7.79
CA GLY A 424 -29.49 -18.37 -6.52
C GLY A 424 -28.51 -18.73 -5.42
N ILE A 425 -28.38 -17.86 -4.41
CA ILE A 425 -27.51 -18.08 -3.25
C ILE A 425 -28.37 -18.73 -2.15
N GLU A 426 -28.05 -19.96 -1.74
CA GLU A 426 -28.82 -20.69 -0.74
C GLU A 426 -28.39 -20.34 0.69
N SER A 427 -27.09 -20.13 0.91
CA SER A 427 -26.56 -19.80 2.24
C SER A 427 -25.14 -19.26 2.18
N VAL A 428 -24.80 -18.41 3.15
CA VAL A 428 -23.45 -17.89 3.40
C VAL A 428 -23.08 -18.19 4.84
N ILE A 429 -22.03 -18.99 5.06
CA ILE A 429 -21.62 -19.42 6.41
C ILE A 429 -20.12 -19.21 6.58
N PHE A 430 -19.70 -18.48 7.62
CA PHE A 430 -18.29 -18.37 7.96
C PHE A 430 -17.85 -19.57 8.82
N ASN A 431 -16.88 -20.35 8.32
CA ASN A 431 -16.31 -21.48 9.05
C ASN A 431 -15.04 -21.05 9.78
N LYS A 432 -15.18 -20.81 11.10
CA LYS A 432 -14.09 -20.33 11.96
C LYS A 432 -12.86 -21.24 11.96
N ARG A 433 -13.04 -22.57 11.80
CA ARG A 433 -11.92 -23.52 11.81
C ARG A 433 -11.05 -23.39 10.56
N SER A 434 -11.67 -23.18 9.41
CA SER A 434 -10.97 -23.08 8.13
C SER A 434 -10.72 -21.64 7.67
N LYS A 435 -11.13 -20.64 8.47
CA LYS A 435 -11.00 -19.20 8.16
C LYS A 435 -11.46 -18.86 6.73
N ARG A 436 -12.67 -19.31 6.39
CA ARG A 436 -13.27 -19.11 5.07
C ARG A 436 -14.78 -19.09 5.13
N PHE A 437 -15.40 -18.33 4.22
CA PHE A 437 -16.82 -18.42 3.93
C PHE A 437 -17.12 -19.63 3.05
N GLU A 438 -18.23 -20.31 3.36
CA GLU A 438 -18.85 -21.36 2.57
C GLU A 438 -20.10 -20.73 1.92
N VAL A 439 -19.98 -20.32 0.66
CA VAL A 439 -21.08 -19.71 -0.10
C VAL A 439 -21.71 -20.79 -0.98
N VAL A 440 -22.94 -21.18 -0.67
CA VAL A 440 -23.65 -22.25 -1.38
C VAL A 440 -24.49 -21.64 -2.48
N ILE A 441 -24.16 -21.94 -3.73
CA ILE A 441 -24.87 -21.46 -4.91
C ILE A 441 -25.59 -22.62 -5.58
N LYS A 442 -26.83 -22.37 -5.99
CA LYS A 442 -27.66 -23.30 -6.74
C LYS A 442 -27.88 -22.81 -8.16
N ASN A 443 -27.62 -23.68 -9.12
CA ASN A 443 -28.02 -23.46 -10.50
C ASN A 443 -29.52 -23.77 -10.64
N LEU A 444 -30.30 -22.78 -11.08
CA LEU A 444 -31.73 -22.88 -11.31
C LEU A 444 -32.08 -23.26 -12.76
N GLY A 445 -31.10 -23.12 -13.67
CA GLY A 445 -31.24 -23.37 -15.09
C GLY A 445 -31.12 -24.83 -15.52
N GLU A 446 -31.34 -25.06 -16.81
CA GLU A 446 -31.26 -26.38 -17.45
C GLU A 446 -29.87 -26.67 -18.07
N ASN A 447 -28.99 -25.67 -18.10
CA ASN A 447 -27.62 -25.78 -18.60
C ASN A 447 -26.62 -25.70 -17.45
N GLU A 448 -25.37 -26.10 -17.70
CA GLU A 448 -24.28 -25.89 -16.76
C GLU A 448 -23.93 -24.40 -16.68
N VAL A 449 -23.51 -23.94 -15.50
CA VAL A 449 -23.21 -22.53 -15.25
C VAL A 449 -21.84 -22.43 -14.61
N TYR A 450 -21.06 -21.43 -15.00
CA TYR A 450 -19.84 -21.03 -14.31
C TYR A 450 -20.16 -19.84 -13.42
N ALA A 451 -19.56 -19.80 -12.24
CA ALA A 451 -19.69 -18.66 -11.35
C ALA A 451 -18.40 -18.45 -10.56
N ASP A 452 -18.19 -17.22 -10.10
CA ASP A 452 -17.25 -16.85 -9.05
C ASP A 452 -18.02 -16.15 -7.92
N VAL A 453 -17.35 -15.96 -6.78
CA VAL A 453 -17.97 -15.34 -5.61
C VAL A 453 -17.04 -14.31 -5.01
N GLU A 454 -17.60 -13.15 -4.74
CA GLU A 454 -16.97 -12.05 -4.01
C GLU A 454 -17.79 -11.73 -2.76
N ILE A 455 -17.09 -11.38 -1.69
CA ILE A 455 -17.68 -10.78 -0.51
C ILE A 455 -17.19 -9.34 -0.44
N ASN A 456 -18.11 -8.42 -0.62
CA ASN A 456 -17.84 -6.99 -0.69
C ASN A 456 -17.99 -6.33 0.67
N ASN A 457 -17.25 -5.25 0.88
CA ASN A 457 -17.30 -4.41 2.09
C ASN A 457 -17.07 -5.21 3.39
N LEU A 458 -16.24 -6.26 3.34
CA LEU A 458 -15.93 -7.07 4.51
C LEU A 458 -14.91 -6.33 5.37
N ILE A 459 -15.25 -6.04 6.62
CA ILE A 459 -14.34 -5.35 7.53
C ILE A 459 -13.39 -6.36 8.17
N ILE A 460 -12.09 -6.27 7.88
CA ILE A 460 -11.05 -7.13 8.43
C ILE A 460 -10.04 -6.23 9.14
N ALA A 461 -9.85 -6.43 10.45
CA ALA A 461 -8.98 -5.60 11.27
C ALA A 461 -9.35 -4.11 11.20
N GLY A 462 -10.64 -3.79 11.06
CA GLY A 462 -11.15 -2.42 10.90
C GLY A 462 -11.05 -1.85 9.47
N GLU A 463 -10.52 -2.60 8.50
CA GLU A 463 -10.37 -2.18 7.11
C GLU A 463 -11.41 -2.82 6.20
N LYS A 464 -11.98 -2.05 5.26
CA LYS A 464 -12.88 -2.63 4.26
C LYS A 464 -12.08 -3.35 3.19
N GLU A 465 -12.34 -4.63 3.02
CA GLU A 465 -11.72 -5.49 2.02
C GLU A 465 -12.77 -6.14 1.11
N ILE A 466 -12.31 -6.52 -0.09
CA ILE A 466 -13.04 -7.40 -0.99
C ILE A 466 -12.27 -8.71 -1.01
N VAL A 467 -12.96 -9.82 -0.73
CA VAL A 467 -12.37 -11.16 -0.79
C VAL A 467 -13.10 -12.02 -1.80
N SER A 468 -12.34 -12.72 -2.63
CA SER A 468 -12.83 -13.51 -3.76
C SER A 468 -12.61 -15.02 -3.53
N GLY A 469 -13.40 -15.84 -4.21
CA GLY A 469 -13.24 -17.29 -4.26
C GLY A 469 -13.02 -17.76 -5.70
N ASP A 470 -12.34 -18.90 -5.85
CA ASP A 470 -12.03 -19.45 -7.18
C ASP A 470 -13.31 -19.70 -8.00
N GLN A 471 -13.25 -19.31 -9.28
CA GLN A 471 -14.28 -19.63 -10.24
C GLN A 471 -14.51 -21.14 -10.33
N SER A 472 -15.78 -21.56 -10.36
CA SER A 472 -16.15 -22.97 -10.42
C SER A 472 -17.39 -23.22 -11.29
N LYS A 473 -17.48 -24.46 -11.78
CA LYS A 473 -18.60 -24.93 -12.58
C LYS A 473 -19.68 -25.56 -11.71
N ILE A 474 -20.94 -25.18 -11.93
CA ILE A 474 -22.12 -25.68 -11.25
C ILE A 474 -22.94 -26.52 -12.25
N SER A 475 -23.06 -27.82 -11.95
CA SER A 475 -23.88 -28.73 -12.76
C SER A 475 -25.35 -28.28 -12.84
N ARG A 476 -26.03 -28.66 -13.92
CA ARG A 476 -27.47 -28.41 -14.14
C ARG A 476 -28.31 -28.77 -12.90
N LYS A 477 -29.13 -27.84 -12.41
CA LYS A 477 -29.97 -28.01 -11.21
C LYS A 477 -29.21 -28.44 -9.94
N GLY A 478 -27.89 -28.35 -9.97
CA GLY A 478 -27.01 -28.74 -8.88
C GLY A 478 -26.68 -27.57 -7.97
N THR A 479 -25.97 -27.89 -6.90
CA THR A 479 -25.44 -26.94 -5.92
C THR A 479 -23.92 -27.06 -5.87
N HIS A 480 -23.24 -25.93 -5.70
CA HIS A 480 -21.79 -25.87 -5.47
C HIS A 480 -21.49 -24.99 -4.26
N THR A 481 -20.46 -25.33 -3.51
CA THR A 481 -20.00 -24.53 -2.36
C THR A 481 -18.69 -23.87 -2.74
N PHE A 482 -18.71 -22.55 -2.83
CA PHE A 482 -17.53 -21.72 -3.01
C PHE A 482 -16.86 -21.46 -1.67
N PHE A 483 -15.54 -21.45 -1.68
CA PHE A 483 -14.72 -21.21 -0.50
C PHE A 483 -13.97 -19.90 -0.68
N VAL A 484 -14.36 -18.88 0.09
CA VAL A 484 -13.75 -17.54 0.06
C VAL A 484 -12.91 -17.38 1.32
N LYS A 485 -11.59 -17.23 1.18
CA LYS A 485 -10.68 -17.13 2.33
C LYS A 485 -10.83 -15.76 2.99
N ALA A 486 -11.01 -15.74 4.32
CA ALA A 486 -11.08 -14.50 5.09
C ALA A 486 -10.58 -14.74 6.52
N LEU A 487 -9.61 -13.94 6.96
CA LEU A 487 -8.98 -14.07 8.28
C LEU A 487 -9.74 -13.23 9.31
N LEU A 488 -10.96 -13.65 9.64
CA LEU A 488 -11.80 -12.96 10.63
C LEU A 488 -11.55 -13.47 12.06
N GLU A 489 -11.44 -12.54 12.99
CA GLU A 489 -11.42 -12.74 14.44
C GLU A 489 -12.73 -12.27 15.09
N GLU A 490 -12.81 -12.38 16.42
CA GLU A 490 -14.07 -12.15 17.14
C GLU A 490 -14.56 -10.71 17.03
N GLU A 491 -13.63 -9.77 17.01
CA GLU A 491 -13.86 -8.34 16.84
C GLU A 491 -14.49 -8.07 15.46
N ASP A 492 -13.95 -8.69 14.41
CA ASP A 492 -14.44 -8.52 13.04
C ASP A 492 -15.89 -9.02 12.88
N TYR A 493 -16.33 -10.02 13.67
CA TYR A 493 -17.71 -10.50 13.61
C TYR A 493 -18.73 -9.42 14.02
N GLN A 494 -18.34 -8.54 14.96
CA GLN A 494 -19.21 -7.45 15.40
C GLN A 494 -19.26 -6.31 14.38
N GLU A 495 -18.19 -6.10 13.63
CA GLU A 495 -18.10 -5.11 12.56
C GLU A 495 -18.82 -5.56 11.29
N ASN A 496 -19.05 -6.87 11.13
CA ASN A 496 -19.73 -7.47 9.98
C ASN A 496 -21.02 -8.21 10.36
N PRO A 497 -22.06 -7.52 10.87
CA PRO A 497 -23.33 -8.17 11.17
C PRO A 497 -24.01 -8.74 9.91
N THR A 498 -23.75 -8.11 8.76
CA THR A 498 -24.28 -8.46 7.44
C THR A 498 -23.14 -8.62 6.44
N ILE A 499 -23.28 -9.59 5.54
CA ILE A 499 -22.30 -9.96 4.52
C ILE A 499 -22.92 -9.70 3.15
N HIS A 500 -22.27 -8.85 2.35
CA HIS A 500 -22.69 -8.51 1.00
C HIS A 500 -22.00 -9.46 0.03
N VAL A 501 -22.76 -10.37 -0.57
CA VAL A 501 -22.21 -11.36 -1.51
C VAL A 501 -22.57 -10.97 -2.92
N LYS A 502 -21.55 -10.89 -3.78
CA LYS A 502 -21.68 -10.71 -5.22
C LYS A 502 -21.24 -11.99 -5.92
N VAL A 503 -22.05 -12.47 -6.84
CA VAL A 503 -21.78 -13.67 -7.63
C VAL A 503 -21.83 -13.28 -9.09
N ARG A 504 -20.71 -13.37 -9.80
CA ARG A 504 -20.73 -13.25 -11.27
C ARG A 504 -20.88 -14.64 -11.86
N TYR A 505 -21.71 -14.76 -12.88
CA TYR A 505 -22.03 -16.04 -13.48
C TYR A 505 -22.35 -15.93 -14.96
N GLY A 506 -22.21 -17.07 -15.64
CA GLY A 506 -22.52 -17.17 -17.06
C GLY A 506 -22.41 -18.61 -17.55
N SER A 507 -22.85 -18.82 -18.79
CA SER A 507 -22.77 -20.12 -19.45
C SER A 507 -21.35 -20.46 -19.95
N ARG A 508 -20.44 -19.46 -19.99
CA ARG A 508 -19.04 -19.62 -20.39
C ARG A 508 -18.10 -19.26 -19.26
N ALA A 509 -16.97 -19.96 -19.16
CA ALA A 509 -15.99 -19.72 -18.11
C ALA A 509 -15.28 -18.37 -18.28
N ASP A 510 -15.02 -17.97 -19.52
CA ASP A 510 -14.33 -16.73 -19.89
C ASP A 510 -15.26 -15.52 -20.06
N ALA A 511 -16.56 -15.67 -19.76
CA ALA A 511 -17.56 -14.63 -19.92
C ALA A 511 -18.68 -14.76 -18.89
N LEU A 512 -18.41 -14.28 -17.67
CA LEU A 512 -19.37 -14.22 -16.56
C LEU A 512 -20.17 -12.91 -16.62
N ILE A 513 -21.05 -12.81 -17.62
CA ILE A 513 -21.73 -11.57 -18.00
C ILE A 513 -22.93 -11.18 -17.13
N LYS A 514 -23.35 -12.03 -16.18
CA LYS A 514 -24.44 -11.74 -15.24
C LYS A 514 -23.89 -11.59 -13.83
N SER A 515 -24.54 -10.76 -13.02
CA SER A 515 -24.26 -10.63 -11.59
C SER A 515 -25.53 -10.86 -10.76
N LEU A 516 -25.33 -11.40 -9.55
CA LEU A 516 -26.35 -11.51 -8.50
C LEU A 516 -25.73 -10.98 -7.21
N GLU A 517 -26.36 -9.97 -6.60
CA GLU A 517 -25.91 -9.34 -5.36
C GLU A 517 -27.01 -9.52 -4.29
N GLU A 518 -26.65 -10.11 -3.15
CA GLU A 518 -27.57 -10.34 -2.02
C GLU A 518 -26.86 -10.12 -0.67
N GLU A 519 -27.62 -9.76 0.36
CA GLU A 519 -27.14 -9.54 1.73
C GLU A 519 -27.58 -10.69 2.66
N PHE A 520 -26.67 -11.15 3.52
CA PHE A 520 -26.91 -12.23 4.48
C PHE A 520 -26.48 -11.83 5.88
N ASP A 521 -27.24 -12.23 6.90
CA ASP A 521 -26.77 -12.17 8.29
C ASP A 521 -25.53 -13.06 8.46
N LEU A 522 -24.52 -12.58 9.19
CA LEU A 522 -23.30 -13.37 9.45
C LEU A 522 -23.63 -14.60 10.32
N VAL A 523 -23.54 -15.79 9.73
CA VAL A 523 -23.66 -17.06 10.44
C VAL A 523 -22.27 -17.67 10.67
N VAL A 524 -21.78 -17.63 11.91
CA VAL A 524 -20.50 -18.22 12.31
C VAL A 524 -20.67 -19.68 12.75
N LYS A 525 -20.13 -20.61 11.97
CA LYS A 525 -20.09 -22.03 12.30
C LYS A 525 -18.91 -22.32 13.22
N SER A 526 -19.16 -22.29 14.53
CA SER A 526 -18.19 -22.79 15.51
C SER A 526 -18.25 -24.32 15.59
N SER A 527 -17.07 -24.95 15.58
CA SER A 527 -16.99 -26.37 15.89
C SER A 527 -17.41 -26.57 17.34
N ASN A 528 -18.54 -27.25 17.56
CA ASN A 528 -19.05 -27.66 18.88
C ASN A 528 -18.20 -28.77 19.53
N LEU A 529 -16.87 -28.69 19.41
CA LEU A 529 -15.90 -29.60 20.03
C LEU A 529 -16.07 -29.66 21.55
N LYS A 530 -16.58 -28.58 22.17
CA LYS A 530 -16.96 -28.55 23.60
C LYS A 530 -17.96 -29.66 23.96
N TRP A 531 -18.98 -29.91 23.14
CA TRP A 531 -19.96 -30.98 23.39
C TRP A 531 -19.38 -32.38 23.22
N VAL A 532 -18.49 -32.55 22.24
CA VAL A 532 -17.77 -33.83 22.05
C VAL A 532 -16.84 -34.10 23.24
N LEU A 533 -16.13 -33.09 23.74
CA LEU A 533 -15.30 -33.19 24.96
C LEU A 533 -16.13 -33.52 26.20
N VAL A 534 -17.27 -32.85 26.41
CA VAL A 534 -18.20 -33.16 27.51
C VAL A 534 -18.69 -34.61 27.42
N LEU A 535 -19.03 -35.09 26.22
CA LEU A 535 -19.45 -36.48 26.00
C LEU A 535 -18.33 -37.47 26.33
N ILE A 536 -17.10 -37.20 25.90
CA ILE A 536 -15.92 -38.04 26.21
C ILE A 536 -15.68 -38.10 27.73
N VAL A 537 -15.74 -36.97 28.43
CA VAL A 537 -15.59 -36.91 29.89
C VAL A 537 -16.68 -37.71 30.60
N LEU A 538 -17.93 -37.62 30.14
CA LEU A 538 -19.04 -38.42 30.68
C LEU A 538 -18.83 -39.93 30.46
N VAL A 539 -18.32 -40.35 29.30
CA VAL A 539 -18.00 -41.75 29.02
C VAL A 539 -16.87 -42.26 29.93
N ILE A 540 -15.81 -41.46 30.13
CA ILE A 540 -14.71 -41.81 31.04
C ILE A 540 -15.21 -41.94 32.48
N LEU A 541 -16.01 -40.99 32.97
CA LEU A 541 -16.64 -41.05 34.30
C LEU A 541 -17.52 -42.30 34.45
N PHE A 542 -18.30 -42.64 33.44
CA PHE A 542 -19.12 -43.84 33.44
C PHE A 542 -18.28 -45.12 33.52
N LEU A 543 -17.20 -45.23 32.75
CA LEU A 543 -16.27 -46.36 32.80
C LEU A 543 -15.54 -46.47 34.15
N LEU A 544 -15.15 -45.35 34.75
CA LEU A 544 -14.56 -45.31 36.10
C LEU A 544 -15.56 -45.78 37.16
N MET A 545 -16.81 -45.30 37.11
CA MET A 545 -17.87 -45.76 38.02
C MET A 545 -18.12 -47.27 37.88
N LYS A 546 -18.08 -47.81 36.65
CA LYS A 546 -18.20 -49.25 36.40
C LYS A 546 -17.04 -50.03 37.02
N LYS A 547 -15.78 -49.59 36.82
CA LYS A 547 -14.60 -50.19 37.46
C LYS A 547 -14.65 -50.14 38.99
N ILE A 548 -15.12 -49.04 39.57
CA ILE A 548 -15.29 -48.90 41.03
C ILE A 548 -16.34 -49.88 41.55
N LYS A 549 -17.49 -50.03 40.86
CA LYS A 549 -18.52 -51.02 41.21
C LYS A 549 -18.01 -52.45 41.09
N GLU A 550 -17.23 -52.78 40.07
CA GLU A 550 -16.61 -54.10 39.92
C GLU A 550 -15.57 -54.40 41.02
N LYS A 551 -14.73 -53.41 41.39
CA LYS A 551 -13.81 -53.54 42.53
C LYS A 551 -14.55 -53.75 43.85
N LYS A 552 -15.67 -53.05 44.09
CA LYS A 552 -16.51 -53.27 45.29
C LYS A 552 -17.13 -54.67 45.31
N ARG A 553 -17.63 -55.18 44.18
CA ARG A 553 -18.16 -56.56 44.08
C ARG A 553 -17.10 -57.63 44.32
N ARG A 554 -15.84 -57.40 43.90
CA ARG A 554 -14.70 -58.30 44.16
C ARG A 554 -14.15 -58.25 45.59
N ARG A 555 -14.56 -57.28 46.43
CA ARG A 555 -14.19 -57.21 47.86
C ARG A 555 -15.24 -57.82 48.79
N VAL A 556 -16.46 -58.07 48.29
CA VAL A 556 -17.59 -58.64 49.04
C VAL A 556 -17.82 -60.12 48.70
N ARG A 557 -17.19 -60.60 47.62
CA ARG A 557 -16.91 -62.02 47.40
C ARG A 557 -15.49 -62.28 47.87
#